data_AF-E6TL25-F1
#
_entry.id   AF-E6TL25-F1
#
_cell.length_a   1.000
_cell.length_b   1.000
_cell.length_c   1.000
_cell.angle_alpha   90.00
_cell.angle_beta   90.00
_cell.angle_gamma   90.00
#
_symmetry.space_group_name_H-M   'P 1'
#
loop_
_entity.id
_entity.type
_entity.pdbx_description
1 polymer ?
#
loop_
_entity_poly.entity_id
_entity_poly.type
_entity_poly.pdbx_seq_one_letter_code
_entity_poly.pdbx_strand_id
1 'polypeptide(L)'
;MNQQDHTAGSRLSSTENRTADLLSRLVGCHLQSIHFNGGFVQFAFACPGSAEVPVLTCEVTPTVETPSGSLADGDPGYADAIRALIGHHVIETREIPRNGIRIVTDGAVLILRPEPDELRGPQIAMLSDFTDGDSKAWYPGSEPFEYLG
;
A
#
# COMPACT_ATOMS: atom_id res chain seq x y z
N MET A 1 38.32 25.62 -41.04
CA MET A 1 39.40 24.89 -40.37
C MET A 1 38.99 24.73 -38.92
N ASN A 2 38.66 23.48 -38.55
CA ASN A 2 38.52 22.88 -37.21
C ASN A 2 37.55 23.57 -36.21
N GLN A 3 36.68 22.87 -35.50
CA GLN A 3 36.76 21.51 -34.97
C GLN A 3 35.35 21.03 -34.63
N GLN A 4 35.09 19.74 -34.86
CA GLN A 4 33.93 19.00 -34.35
C GLN A 4 34.01 18.93 -32.82
N ASP A 5 32.86 18.89 -32.14
CA ASP A 5 32.73 17.89 -31.08
C ASP A 5 31.29 17.40 -30.88
N HIS A 6 31.22 16.10 -30.70
CA HIS A 6 30.03 15.28 -30.52
C HIS A 6 29.36 15.57 -29.17
N THR A 7 28.02 15.58 -29.13
CA THR A 7 27.37 14.86 -28.02
C THR A 7 26.02 14.27 -28.44
N ALA A 8 25.90 12.99 -28.14
CA ALA A 8 24.83 12.06 -28.41
C ALA A 8 23.43 12.60 -28.11
N GLY A 9 22.58 12.60 -29.13
CA GLY A 9 21.15 12.65 -28.96
C GLY A 9 20.64 11.36 -28.32
N SER A 10 19.99 11.54 -27.16
CA SER A 10 18.81 10.82 -26.72
C SER A 10 18.84 9.29 -26.88
N ARG A 11 19.52 8.61 -25.95
CA ARG A 11 19.37 7.16 -25.70
C ARG A 11 19.25 6.83 -24.21
N LEU A 12 18.64 7.72 -23.43
CA LEU A 12 18.35 7.49 -22.01
C LEU A 12 16.99 8.13 -21.68
N SER A 13 15.90 7.52 -22.14
CA SER A 13 14.58 7.69 -21.51
C SER A 13 13.63 6.59 -21.99
N SER A 14 14.04 5.34 -21.84
CA SER A 14 13.16 4.18 -22.09
C SER A 14 13.25 3.13 -20.99
N THR A 15 13.82 3.50 -19.83
CA THR A 15 14.00 2.61 -18.68
C THR A 15 13.65 3.27 -17.34
N GLU A 16 13.04 4.47 -17.35
CA GLU A 16 12.61 5.19 -16.13
C GLU A 16 11.07 5.20 -15.94
N ASN A 17 10.34 4.30 -16.60
CA ASN A 17 8.87 4.31 -16.55
C ASN A 17 8.25 2.89 -16.42
N ARG A 18 8.92 1.97 -15.71
CA ARG A 18 8.50 0.55 -15.64
C ARG A 18 8.24 -0.01 -14.24
N THR A 19 8.45 0.79 -13.20
CA THR A 19 8.04 0.47 -11.83
C THR A 19 6.94 1.45 -11.45
N ALA A 20 5.80 1.37 -12.15
CA ALA A 20 4.59 1.92 -11.57
C ALA A 20 4.46 1.28 -10.18
N ASP A 21 4.42 2.10 -9.14
CA ASP A 21 4.32 1.63 -7.76
C ASP A 21 3.17 0.63 -7.66
N LEU A 22 3.44 -0.63 -7.29
CA LEU A 22 2.43 -1.70 -7.35
C LEU A 22 1.19 -1.34 -6.55
N LEU A 23 1.38 -0.60 -5.46
CA LEU A 23 0.31 -0.06 -4.63
C LEU A 23 -0.64 0.87 -5.40
N SER A 24 -0.12 1.67 -6.35
CA SER A 24 -0.94 2.58 -7.19
C SER A 24 -1.94 1.86 -8.08
N ARG A 25 -1.76 0.56 -8.34
CA ARG A 25 -2.74 -0.25 -9.07
C ARG A 25 -4.04 -0.46 -8.31
N LEU A 26 -4.05 -0.21 -7.00
CA LEU A 26 -5.28 -0.26 -6.21
C LEU A 26 -6.21 0.92 -6.49
N VAL A 27 -5.71 2.03 -7.06
CA VAL A 27 -6.53 3.21 -7.35
C VAL A 27 -7.66 2.86 -8.31
N GLY A 28 -8.90 3.16 -7.90
CA GLY A 28 -10.13 2.80 -8.61
C GLY A 28 -10.72 1.45 -8.21
N CYS A 29 -9.96 0.59 -7.53
CA CYS A 29 -10.52 -0.63 -6.92
C CYS A 29 -11.31 -0.27 -5.65
N HIS A 30 -12.27 -1.11 -5.27
CA HIS A 30 -12.98 -0.97 -3.99
C HIS A 30 -12.60 -2.10 -3.04
N LEU A 31 -12.65 -1.82 -1.74
CA LEU A 31 -12.43 -2.86 -0.74
C LEU A 31 -13.62 -3.83 -0.74
N GLN A 32 -13.38 -5.08 -1.09
CA GLN A 32 -14.41 -6.12 -1.21
C GLN A 32 -14.61 -6.87 0.11
N SER A 33 -13.53 -7.28 0.76
CA SER A 33 -13.60 -8.03 2.02
C SER A 33 -12.38 -7.76 2.90
N ILE A 34 -12.56 -8.05 4.19
CA ILE A 34 -11.52 -7.95 5.22
C ILE A 34 -11.52 -9.26 6.00
N HIS A 35 -10.37 -9.93 6.05
CA HIS A 35 -10.22 -11.20 6.77
C HIS A 35 -9.25 -11.02 7.94
N PHE A 36 -9.76 -11.18 9.16
CA PHE A 36 -8.93 -11.21 10.37
C PHE A 36 -8.47 -12.64 10.64
N ASN A 37 -7.17 -12.84 10.63
CA ASN A 37 -6.53 -14.09 11.03
C ASN A 37 -5.74 -13.84 12.33
N GLY A 38 -5.48 -14.88 13.11
CA GLY A 38 -4.89 -14.74 14.47
C GLY A 38 -3.53 -14.01 14.55
N GLY A 39 -2.87 -13.72 13.42
CA GLY A 39 -1.62 -12.97 13.37
C GLY A 39 -1.53 -11.89 12.28
N PHE A 40 -2.53 -11.77 11.41
CA PHE A 40 -2.51 -10.82 10.29
C PHE A 40 -3.93 -10.47 9.83
N VAL A 41 -4.07 -9.35 9.14
CA VAL A 41 -5.33 -8.94 8.49
C VAL A 41 -5.11 -8.87 6.99
N GLN A 42 -6.12 -9.29 6.21
CA GLN A 42 -6.10 -9.18 4.76
C GLN A 42 -7.20 -8.27 4.26
N PHE A 43 -6.87 -7.44 3.28
CA PHE A 43 -7.78 -6.57 2.55
C PHE A 43 -7.81 -7.04 1.09
N ALA A 44 -8.95 -7.54 0.64
CA ALA A 44 -9.14 -7.95 -0.75
C ALA A 44 -9.82 -6.82 -1.53
N PHE A 45 -9.27 -6.45 -2.67
CA PHE A 45 -9.76 -5.35 -3.49
C PHE A 45 -10.39 -5.90 -4.77
N ALA A 46 -11.57 -5.41 -5.15
CA ALA A 46 -12.17 -5.71 -6.43
C ALA A 46 -11.99 -4.52 -7.39
N CYS A 47 -11.33 -4.77 -8.52
CA CYS A 47 -10.97 -3.74 -9.48
C CYS A 47 -11.98 -3.70 -10.65
N PRO A 48 -12.68 -2.58 -10.89
CA PRO A 48 -13.68 -2.47 -11.96
C PRO A 48 -13.10 -2.82 -13.34
N GLY A 49 -13.81 -3.66 -14.09
CA GLY A 49 -13.39 -4.06 -15.43
C GLY A 49 -12.25 -5.10 -15.47
N SER A 50 -11.81 -5.59 -14.31
CA SER A 50 -10.82 -6.66 -14.16
C SER A 50 -11.41 -7.83 -13.34
N ALA A 51 -10.89 -9.04 -13.59
CA ALA A 51 -11.15 -10.20 -12.74
C ALA A 51 -10.13 -10.30 -11.58
N GLU A 52 -9.22 -9.34 -11.48
CA GLU A 52 -8.21 -9.26 -10.43
C GLU A 52 -8.85 -9.02 -9.07
N VAL A 53 -8.31 -9.72 -8.06
CA VAL A 53 -8.64 -9.51 -6.66
C VAL A 53 -7.33 -9.33 -5.88
N PRO A 54 -6.63 -8.20 -6.02
CA PRO A 54 -5.39 -7.97 -5.29
C PRO A 54 -5.64 -8.06 -3.78
N VAL A 55 -4.70 -8.65 -3.06
CA VAL A 55 -4.79 -8.84 -1.60
C VAL A 55 -3.63 -8.13 -0.93
N LEU A 56 -3.94 -7.20 -0.03
CA LEU A 56 -2.97 -6.65 0.91
C LEU A 56 -3.05 -7.45 2.22
N THR A 57 -2.02 -8.23 2.50
CA THR A 57 -1.82 -8.93 3.78
C THR A 57 -0.94 -8.07 4.68
N CYS A 58 -1.45 -7.69 5.85
CA CYS A 58 -0.71 -6.91 6.85
C CYS A 58 -0.42 -7.78 8.07
N GLU A 59 0.86 -7.99 8.37
CA GLU A 59 1.33 -8.67 9.60
C GLU A 59 1.26 -7.76 10.83
N VAL A 60 1.05 -6.47 10.61
CA VAL A 60 0.68 -5.49 11.64
C VAL A 60 -0.69 -4.93 11.34
N THR A 61 -1.55 -4.81 12.36
CA THR A 61 -2.89 -4.26 12.21
C THR A 61 -2.80 -2.77 11.82
N PRO A 62 -3.40 -2.34 10.70
CA PRO A 62 -3.35 -0.95 10.27
C PRO A 62 -4.29 -0.07 11.09
N THR A 63 -3.94 1.20 11.18
CA THR A 63 -4.77 2.26 11.76
C THR A 63 -5.78 2.78 10.75
N VAL A 64 -6.98 3.16 11.20
CA VAL A 64 -8.01 3.78 10.37
C VAL A 64 -8.19 5.24 10.77
N GLU A 65 -7.91 6.15 9.84
CA GLU A 65 -8.13 7.60 10.02
C GLU A 65 -9.50 7.98 9.43
N THR A 66 -10.39 8.42 10.29
CA THR A 66 -11.75 8.88 9.97
C THR A 66 -11.86 10.40 10.17
N PRO A 67 -12.94 11.06 9.70
CA PRO A 67 -13.18 12.47 10.02
C PRO A 67 -13.21 12.79 11.53
N SER A 68 -13.54 11.80 12.36
CA SER A 68 -13.63 11.94 13.82
C SER A 68 -12.29 11.70 14.52
N GLY A 69 -11.26 11.24 13.80
CA GLY A 69 -9.95 10.91 14.37
C GLY A 69 -9.41 9.56 13.91
N SER A 70 -8.24 9.24 14.44
CA SER A 70 -7.49 8.01 14.17
C SER A 70 -7.86 6.93 15.17
N LEU A 71 -8.10 5.71 14.68
CA LEU A 71 -8.45 4.54 15.49
C LEU A 71 -7.45 3.41 15.21
N ALA A 72 -6.83 2.89 16.25
CA ALA A 72 -5.94 1.72 16.20
C ALA A 72 -6.65 0.47 16.73
N ASP A 73 -6.02 -0.69 16.56
CA ASP A 73 -6.53 -1.94 17.13
C ASP A 73 -6.73 -1.83 18.65
N GLY A 74 -7.84 -2.35 19.15
CA GLY A 74 -8.25 -2.22 20.55
C GLY A 74 -9.00 -0.93 20.90
N ASP A 75 -8.99 0.11 20.05
CA ASP A 75 -9.79 1.31 20.30
C ASP A 75 -11.29 1.04 20.17
N PRO A 76 -12.14 1.64 21.03
CA PRO A 76 -13.58 1.60 20.86
C PRO A 76 -14.00 2.14 19.48
N GLY A 77 -14.66 1.30 18.68
CA GLY A 77 -15.13 1.66 17.34
C GLY A 77 -14.18 1.32 16.20
N TYR A 78 -12.95 0.84 16.48
CA TYR A 78 -12.02 0.40 15.43
C TYR A 78 -12.64 -0.64 14.49
N ALA A 79 -13.26 -1.68 15.06
CA ALA A 79 -13.89 -2.76 14.29
C ALA A 79 -15.01 -2.25 13.36
N ASP A 80 -15.78 -1.25 13.80
CA ASP A 80 -16.81 -0.64 12.96
C ASP A 80 -16.20 0.27 11.90
N ALA A 81 -15.16 1.04 12.25
CA ALA A 81 -14.47 1.93 11.32
C ALA A 81 -13.77 1.15 10.19
N ILE A 82 -13.03 0.08 10.51
CA ILE A 82 -12.35 -0.74 9.51
C ILE A 82 -13.35 -1.49 8.62
N ARG A 83 -14.44 -2.04 9.21
CA ARG A 83 -15.50 -2.70 8.44
C ARG A 83 -16.25 -1.72 7.54
N ALA A 84 -16.40 -0.47 7.99
CA ALA A 84 -17.06 0.57 7.20
C ALA A 84 -16.30 0.88 5.90
N LEU A 85 -15.01 0.54 5.78
CA LEU A 85 -14.25 0.68 4.52
C LEU A 85 -14.76 -0.25 3.41
N ILE A 86 -15.48 -1.34 3.71
CA ILE A 86 -15.97 -2.27 2.70
C ILE A 86 -16.95 -1.54 1.76
N GLY A 87 -16.68 -1.62 0.46
CA GLY A 87 -17.43 -0.94 -0.59
C GLY A 87 -16.89 0.44 -0.98
N HIS A 88 -16.00 1.04 -0.17
CA HIS A 88 -15.35 2.30 -0.52
C HIS A 88 -14.25 2.12 -1.57
N HIS A 89 -14.13 3.10 -2.46
CA HIS A 89 -13.16 3.09 -3.53
C HIS A 89 -11.84 3.68 -3.06
N VAL A 90 -10.73 3.07 -3.43
CA VAL A 90 -9.40 3.64 -3.28
C VAL A 90 -9.25 4.79 -4.27
N ILE A 91 -9.03 5.99 -3.76
CA ILE A 91 -8.86 7.21 -4.57
C ILE A 91 -7.40 7.60 -4.70
N GLU A 92 -6.56 7.20 -3.74
CA GLU A 92 -5.14 7.51 -3.72
C GLU A 92 -4.38 6.50 -2.87
N THR A 93 -3.13 6.24 -3.26
CA THR A 93 -2.19 5.46 -2.48
C THR A 93 -0.86 6.18 -2.36
N ARG A 94 -0.20 6.08 -1.20
CA ARG A 94 1.13 6.66 -0.99
C ARG A 94 2.01 5.74 -0.16
N GLU A 95 3.23 5.55 -0.63
CA GLU A 95 4.36 5.11 0.18
C GLU A 95 5.13 6.36 0.60
N ILE A 96 5.09 6.70 1.88
CA ILE A 96 5.67 7.94 2.38
C ILE A 96 6.93 7.57 3.17
N PRO A 97 8.14 7.95 2.68
CA PRO A 97 9.39 7.63 3.37
C PRO A 97 9.32 7.98 4.85
N ARG A 98 9.74 7.04 5.69
CA ARG A 98 9.68 7.13 7.17
C ARG A 98 8.29 7.31 7.79
N ASN A 99 7.22 7.15 7.03
CA ASN A 99 5.83 7.35 7.46
C ASN A 99 4.90 6.24 6.97
N GLY A 100 5.45 5.15 6.43
CA GLY A 100 4.70 3.95 6.08
C GLY A 100 3.84 4.09 4.83
N ILE A 101 2.78 3.30 4.79
CA ILE A 101 1.84 3.19 3.65
C ILE A 101 0.51 3.85 4.01
N ARG A 102 -0.06 4.59 3.07
CA ARG A 102 -1.43 5.13 3.16
C ARG A 102 -2.25 4.71 1.96
N ILE A 103 -3.46 4.20 2.22
CA ILE A 103 -4.48 3.91 1.22
C ILE A 103 -5.69 4.79 1.55
N VAL A 104 -5.90 5.81 0.73
CA VAL A 104 -6.99 6.76 0.88
C VAL A 104 -8.20 6.22 0.12
N THR A 105 -9.33 6.13 0.82
CA THR A 105 -10.62 5.82 0.20
C THR A 105 -11.54 7.03 0.19
N ASP A 106 -12.67 6.94 -0.51
CA ASP A 106 -13.73 7.97 -0.45
C ASP A 106 -14.50 8.02 0.89
N GLY A 107 -14.17 7.14 1.86
CA GLY A 107 -14.74 7.13 3.21
C GLY A 107 -13.76 7.45 4.34
N ALA A 108 -12.58 6.82 4.32
CA ALA A 108 -11.54 6.96 5.35
C ALA A 108 -10.16 6.55 4.80
N VAL A 109 -9.12 6.70 5.62
CA VAL A 109 -7.74 6.36 5.24
C VAL A 109 -7.24 5.17 6.04
N LEU A 110 -6.77 4.13 5.36
CA LEU A 110 -6.07 3.01 5.95
C LEU A 110 -4.57 3.34 6.01
N ILE A 111 -3.96 3.22 7.18
CA ILE A 111 -2.57 3.60 7.42
C ILE A 111 -1.83 2.40 8.00
N LEU A 112 -0.75 2.01 7.34
CA LEU A 112 0.18 1.03 7.87
C LEU A 112 1.50 1.74 8.22
N ARG A 113 1.65 2.06 9.50
CA ARG A 113 2.83 2.71 10.07
C ARG A 113 3.08 2.10 11.44
N PRO A 114 3.71 0.92 11.50
CA PRO A 114 3.92 0.22 12.75
C PRO A 114 5.05 0.87 13.57
N GLU A 115 4.91 0.87 14.88
CA GLU A 115 5.98 1.15 15.83
C GLU A 115 6.84 -0.11 16.05
N PRO A 116 8.09 0.02 16.55
CA PRO A 116 9.01 -1.11 16.70
C PRO A 116 8.48 -2.28 17.56
N ASP A 117 7.64 -1.99 18.55
CA ASP A 117 7.04 -2.99 19.45
C ASP A 117 5.81 -3.69 18.87
N GLU A 118 5.27 -3.21 17.74
CA GLU A 118 4.17 -3.85 17.02
C GLU A 118 4.64 -4.93 16.03
N LEU A 119 5.95 -4.97 15.74
CA LEU A 119 6.53 -5.94 14.80
C LEU A 119 6.53 -7.36 15.37
N ARG A 120 5.84 -8.27 14.67
CA ARG A 120 5.73 -9.69 15.06
C ARG A 120 6.64 -10.63 14.27
N GLY A 121 7.24 -10.13 13.20
CA GLY A 121 8.03 -10.92 12.27
C GLY A 121 8.83 -10.04 11.31
N PRO A 122 9.51 -10.66 10.33
CA PRO A 122 10.38 -9.92 9.41
C PRO A 122 9.60 -9.08 8.39
N GLN A 123 8.35 -9.44 8.09
CA GLN A 123 7.52 -8.75 7.10
C GLN A 123 6.48 -7.85 7.79
N ILE A 124 6.25 -6.67 7.24
CA ILE A 124 5.21 -5.73 7.69
C ILE A 124 3.92 -5.96 6.91
N ALA A 125 4.02 -6.06 5.58
CA ALA A 125 2.91 -6.37 4.70
C ALA A 125 3.38 -6.96 3.38
N MET A 126 2.43 -7.53 2.63
CA MET A 126 2.60 -7.96 1.25
C MET A 126 1.34 -7.65 0.45
N LEU A 127 1.51 -7.05 -0.72
CA LEU A 127 0.48 -6.89 -1.73
C LEU A 127 0.73 -7.92 -2.84
N SER A 128 -0.28 -8.75 -3.13
CA SER A 128 -0.18 -9.90 -4.03
C SER A 128 -1.47 -10.14 -4.82
N ASP A 129 -1.55 -11.28 -5.51
CA ASP A 129 -2.74 -11.80 -6.21
C ASP A 129 -3.23 -10.96 -7.40
N PHE A 130 -2.32 -10.18 -8.01
CA PHE A 130 -2.54 -9.63 -9.35
C PHE A 130 -2.50 -10.75 -10.40
N THR A 131 -3.23 -10.57 -11.52
CA THR A 131 -3.31 -11.60 -12.56
C THR A 131 -2.01 -11.79 -13.33
N ASP A 132 -1.14 -10.77 -13.33
CA ASP A 132 0.21 -10.83 -13.91
C ASP A 132 1.25 -11.47 -12.98
N GLY A 133 0.85 -11.82 -11.74
CA GLY A 133 1.71 -12.43 -10.74
C GLY A 133 2.64 -11.45 -10.01
N ASP A 134 2.50 -10.14 -10.24
CA ASP A 134 3.28 -9.14 -9.52
C ASP A 134 2.95 -9.16 -8.02
N SER A 135 3.97 -8.92 -7.19
CA SER A 135 3.81 -8.79 -5.76
C SER A 135 4.85 -7.83 -5.18
N LYS A 136 4.54 -7.23 -4.03
CA LYS A 136 5.43 -6.34 -3.30
C LYS A 136 5.30 -6.63 -1.81
N ALA A 137 6.42 -6.96 -1.17
CA ALA A 137 6.51 -7.12 0.27
C ALA A 137 7.28 -5.94 0.87
N TRP A 138 6.85 -5.51 2.04
CA TRP A 138 7.49 -4.45 2.81
C TRP A 138 8.07 -5.01 4.11
N TYR A 139 9.27 -4.55 4.44
CA TYR A 139 10.08 -5.03 5.56
C TYR A 139 10.57 -3.86 6.42
N PRO A 140 10.83 -4.06 7.72
CA PRO A 140 11.52 -3.08 8.55
C PRO A 140 12.85 -2.65 7.94
N GLY A 141 13.16 -1.35 7.99
CA GLY A 141 14.41 -0.79 7.46
C GLY A 141 14.45 -0.59 5.94
N SER A 142 13.44 -1.06 5.20
CA SER A 142 13.25 -0.79 3.77
C SER A 142 12.27 0.36 3.56
N GLU A 143 12.30 1.08 2.44
CA GLU A 143 11.27 2.09 2.14
C GLU A 143 9.87 1.44 2.11
N PRO A 144 8.81 2.07 2.66
CA PRO A 144 8.74 3.37 3.39
C PRO A 144 8.92 3.26 4.93
N PHE A 145 9.52 2.18 5.40
CA PHE A 145 9.72 1.78 6.80
C PHE A 145 11.18 1.89 7.28
N GLU A 146 11.96 2.81 6.73
CA GLU A 146 13.39 2.97 7.05
C GLU A 146 13.67 3.38 8.50
N TYR A 147 12.64 3.81 9.24
CA TYR A 147 12.71 4.16 10.66
C TYR A 147 12.71 2.92 11.58
N LEU A 148 12.51 1.72 11.03
CA LEU A 148 12.48 0.45 11.75
C LEU A 148 13.76 -0.39 11.53
N GLY A 149 14.80 0.19 10.93
CA GLY A 149 16.08 -0.46 10.61
C GLY A 149 17.28 0.10 11.37
#